data_AF-A0A4U7D4F0-F1
#
_entry.id   AF-A0A4U7D4F0-F1
#
_cell.length_a   1.000
_cell.length_b   1.000
_cell.length_c   1.000
_cell.angle_alpha   90.00
_cell.angle_beta   90.00
_cell.angle_gamma   90.00
#
_symmetry.space_group_name_H-M   'P 1'
#
loop_
_entity.id
_entity.type
_entity.pdbx_description
1 polymer ?
#
loop_
_entity_poly.entity_id
_entity_poly.type
_entity_poly.pdbx_seq_one_letter_code
_entity_poly.pdbx_strand_id
1 'polypeptide(L)' 'DRHRELAESGVDVFKLDFGEYLPRDAVLSNGKTGAAMRNRYPRLYYETVQNALREAGRDRPTLWVRSGWIGDQEFPIH' A
#
# COMPACT_ATOMS: atom_id res chain seq x y z
N ASP A 1 8.41 3.73 8.33
CA ASP A 1 9.74 3.37 8.87
C ASP A 1 10.54 2.50 7.90
N ARG A 2 10.29 1.19 7.80
CA ARG A 2 11.09 0.28 6.94
C ARG A 2 11.24 0.72 5.47
N HIS A 3 10.14 1.18 4.85
CA HIS A 3 10.18 1.70 3.47
C HIS A 3 10.95 3.03 3.36
N ARG A 4 10.90 3.85 4.42
CA ARG A 4 11.62 5.13 4.49
C ARG A 4 13.13 4.88 4.59
N GLU A 5 13.57 4.00 5.48
CA GLU A 5 14.98 3.60 5.63
C GLU A 5 15.59 3.16 4.30
N LEU A 6 14.85 2.32 3.55
CA LEU A 6 15.27 1.86 2.23
C LEU A 6 15.30 2.99 1.20
N ALA A 7 14.32 3.90 1.23
CA ALA A 7 14.29 5.05 0.33
C ALA A 7 15.45 6.03 0.60
N GLU A 8 15.78 6.25 1.88
CA GLU A 8 16.94 7.04 2.32
C GLU A 8 18.27 6.39 1.89
N SER A 9 18.32 5.05 1.78
CA SER A 9 19.47 4.31 1.22
C SER A 9 19.57 4.32 -0.31
N GLY A 10 18.63 4.97 -1.00
CA GLY A 10 18.65 5.13 -2.46
C GLY A 10 17.66 4.27 -3.24
N VAL A 11 16.73 3.57 -2.58
CA VAL A 11 15.63 2.89 -3.30
C VAL A 11 14.62 3.92 -3.81
N ASP A 12 14.35 3.91 -5.12
CA ASP A 12 13.44 4.89 -5.74
C ASP A 12 11.98 4.41 -5.84
N VAL A 13 11.76 3.11 -6.03
CA VAL A 13 10.44 2.52 -6.32
C VAL A 13 10.28 1.19 -5.59
N PHE A 14 9.06 0.91 -5.12
CA PHE A 14 8.69 -0.36 -4.51
C PHE A 14 7.70 -1.12 -5.39
N LYS A 15 7.96 -2.41 -5.57
CA LYS A 15 6.96 -3.36 -6.06
C LYS A 15 6.06 -3.80 -4.90
N LEU A 16 4.80 -3.39 -4.94
CA LEU A 16 3.77 -3.78 -3.99
C LEU A 16 3.09 -5.05 -4.49
N ASP A 17 3.75 -6.16 -4.21
CA ASP A 17 3.24 -7.49 -4.52
C ASP A 17 2.19 -7.92 -3.49
N PHE A 18 1.30 -8.83 -3.86
CA PHE A 18 0.19 -9.29 -3.04
C PHE A 18 -0.85 -8.20 -2.68
N GLY A 19 -1.53 -8.36 -1.55
CA GLY A 19 -2.62 -7.49 -1.08
C GLY A 19 -4.03 -7.98 -1.43
N GLU A 20 -4.19 -9.02 -2.27
CA GLU A 20 -5.51 -9.50 -2.69
C GLU A 20 -6.22 -10.35 -1.63
N TYR A 21 -5.45 -11.06 -0.79
CA TYR A 21 -6.00 -11.97 0.21
C TYR A 21 -5.93 -11.38 1.61
N LEU A 22 -7.10 -11.25 2.23
CA LEU A 22 -7.28 -10.96 3.65
C LEU A 22 -8.25 -12.00 4.23
N PRO A 23 -7.89 -12.74 5.30
CA PRO A 23 -8.77 -13.73 5.90
C PRO A 23 -10.11 -13.12 6.29
N ARG A 24 -11.22 -13.79 5.92
CA ARG A 24 -12.56 -13.20 6.04
C ARG A 24 -12.98 -12.96 7.49
N ASP A 25 -12.51 -13.81 8.39
CA ASP A 25 -12.79 -13.86 9.82
C ASP A 25 -11.80 -13.06 10.67
N ALA A 26 -10.76 -12.47 10.07
CA ALA A 26 -9.86 -11.56 10.78
C ALA A 26 -10.63 -10.36 11.34
N VAL A 27 -10.30 -9.94 12.56
CA VAL A 27 -10.77 -8.69 13.16
C VAL A 27 -9.62 -7.69 13.11
N LEU A 28 -9.79 -6.63 12.33
CA LEU A 28 -8.77 -5.58 12.17
C LEU A 28 -8.76 -4.65 13.40
N SER A 29 -7.70 -3.87 13.55
CA SER A 29 -7.54 -2.92 14.66
C SER A 29 -8.67 -1.89 14.77
N ASN A 30 -9.37 -1.61 13.67
CA ASN A 30 -10.55 -0.74 13.63
C ASN A 30 -11.88 -1.47 13.94
N GLY A 31 -11.82 -2.73 14.39
CA GLY A 31 -12.98 -3.57 14.72
C GLY A 31 -13.72 -4.17 13.52
N LYS A 32 -13.33 -3.85 12.28
CA LYS A 32 -13.98 -4.39 11.07
C LYS A 32 -13.47 -5.80 10.76
N THR A 33 -14.34 -6.61 10.16
CA THR A 33 -13.96 -7.95 9.69
C THR A 33 -13.15 -7.88 8.40
N GLY A 34 -12.31 -8.88 8.15
CA GLY A 34 -11.60 -9.01 6.88
C GLY A 34 -12.56 -9.17 5.70
N ALA A 35 -13.73 -9.79 5.89
CA ALA A 35 -14.78 -9.85 4.88
C ALA A 35 -15.25 -8.45 4.43
N ALA A 36 -15.34 -7.49 5.36
CA ALA A 36 -15.72 -6.11 5.06
C ALA A 36 -14.58 -5.28 4.44
N MET A 37 -13.32 -5.65 4.72
CA MET A 37 -12.15 -4.84 4.37
C MET A 37 -11.30 -5.39 3.23
N ARG A 38 -11.46 -6.65 2.82
CA ARG A 38 -10.56 -7.35 1.88
C ARG A 38 -10.27 -6.59 0.60
N ASN A 39 -11.28 -5.91 0.03
CA ASN A 39 -11.12 -5.16 -1.21
C ASN A 39 -10.55 -3.76 -0.96
N ARG A 40 -10.76 -3.17 0.23
CA ARG A 40 -10.19 -1.87 0.60
C ARG A 40 -8.74 -1.98 1.09
N TYR A 41 -8.32 -3.17 1.51
CA TYR A 41 -7.01 -3.44 2.07
C TYR A 41 -5.84 -3.06 1.13
N PRO A 42 -5.86 -3.42 -0.18
CA PRO A 42 -4.83 -2.96 -1.13
C PRO A 42 -4.60 -1.45 -1.09
N ARG A 43 -5.67 -0.65 -1.10
CA ARG A 43 -5.55 0.81 -1.03
C ARG A 43 -4.85 1.31 0.23
N LEU A 44 -5.19 0.75 1.39
CA LEU A 44 -4.55 1.11 2.65
C LEU A 44 -3.05 0.77 2.64
N TYR A 45 -2.70 -0.34 2.00
CA TYR A 45 -1.31 -0.72 1.77
C TYR A 45 -0.59 0.29 0.86
N TYR A 46 -1.20 0.71 -0.26
CA TYR A 46 -0.61 1.69 -1.18
C TYR A 46 -0.41 3.05 -0.53
N GLU A 47 -1.43 3.55 0.17
CA GLU A 47 -1.38 4.82 0.92
C GLU A 47 -0.24 4.79 1.95
N THR A 48 -0.05 3.66 2.65
CA THR A 48 1.02 3.49 3.64
C THR A 48 2.41 3.62 3.00
N VAL A 49 2.66 2.95 1.88
CA VAL A 49 3.98 3.01 1.22
C VAL A 49 4.20 4.35 0.54
N GLN A 50 3.19 4.90 -0.13
CA GLN A 50 3.28 6.22 -0.77
C GLN A 50 3.61 7.31 0.25
N ASN A 51 2.98 7.28 1.43
CA ASN A 51 3.27 8.24 2.50
C ASN A 51 4.70 8.09 3.03
N ALA A 52 5.18 6.86 3.22
CA ALA A 52 6.57 6.62 3.63
C ALA A 52 7.58 7.16 2.61
N LEU A 53 7.30 7.03 1.31
CA LEU A 53 8.14 7.59 0.24
C LEU A 53 8.10 9.14 0.23
N ARG A 54 6.93 9.75 0.45
CA ARG A 54 6.81 11.22 0.58
C ARG A 54 7.61 11.76 1.75
N GLU A 55 7.54 11.08 2.89
CA GLU A 55 8.31 11.45 4.09
C GLU A 55 9.82 11.29 3.88
N ALA A 56 10.25 10.41 2.96
CA ALA A 56 11.64 10.28 2.52
C ALA A 56 12.05 11.33 1.46
N GLY A 57 11.22 12.33 1.18
CA GLY A 57 11.51 13.41 0.22
C GLY A 57 11.08 13.12 -1.23
N ARG A 58 10.28 12.08 -1.49
CA ARG A 58 9.73 11.80 -2.83
C ARG A 58 8.38 12.49 -3.01
N ASP A 59 8.37 13.66 -3.63
CA ASP A 59 7.15 14.48 -3.81
C ASP A 59 6.04 13.74 -4.59
N ARG A 60 6.42 13.04 -5.66
CA ARG A 60 5.51 12.25 -6.51
C ARG A 60 6.00 10.80 -6.65
N PRO A 61 5.80 9.93 -5.65
CA PRO A 61 6.28 8.56 -5.71
C PRO A 61 5.53 7.74 -6.76
N THR A 62 6.28 7.01 -7.58
CA THR A 62 5.75 5.95 -8.45
C THR A 62 5.75 4.63 -7.67
N LEU A 63 4.67 3.86 -7.79
CA LEU A 63 4.56 2.51 -7.23
C LEU A 63 4.57 1.48 -8.38
N TRP A 64 4.81 0.22 -8.09
CA TRP A 64 4.57 -0.88 -9.03
C TRP A 64 3.70 -1.93 -8.35
N VAL A 65 2.39 -1.94 -8.63
CA VAL A 65 1.40 -2.62 -7.79
C VAL A 65 0.76 -3.81 -8.51
N ARG A 66 0.43 -4.89 -7.79
CA ARG A 66 -0.24 -6.08 -8.37
C ARG A 66 -1.75 -6.12 -8.13
N SER A 67 -2.18 -5.79 -6.92
CA SER A 67 -3.59 -5.81 -6.52
C SER A 67 -4.34 -4.56 -7.00
N GLY A 68 -5.64 -4.45 -6.76
CA GLY A 68 -6.38 -3.22 -7.01
C GLY A 68 -7.86 -3.28 -6.64
N TRP A 69 -8.43 -2.11 -6.39
CA TRP A 69 -9.84 -1.84 -6.13
C TRP A 69 -10.26 -0.47 -6.67
N ILE A 70 -11.55 -0.13 -6.53
CA ILE A 70 -12.11 1.16 -6.95
C ILE A 70 -11.29 2.31 -6.33
N GLY A 71 -10.78 3.19 -7.19
CA GLY A 71 -9.98 4.36 -6.82
C GLY A 71 -8.47 4.14 -6.89
N ASP A 72 -8.00 2.89 -7.06
CA ASP A 72 -6.56 2.61 -6.99
C ASP A 72 -5.79 3.09 -8.23
N GLN A 73 -6.47 3.52 -9.30
CA GLN A 73 -5.84 4.17 -10.46
C GLN A 73 -5.09 5.47 -10.09
N GLU A 74 -5.33 6.04 -8.90
CA GLU A 74 -4.55 7.15 -8.33
C GLU A 74 -3.09 6.76 -7.96
N PHE A 75 -2.79 5.46 -7.92
CA PHE A 75 -1.49 4.89 -7.55
C PHE A 75 -0.82 4.16 -8.74
N PRO A 76 -0.37 4.87 -9.79
CA PRO A 76 0.33 4.24 -10.91
C PRO A 76 1.69 3.69 -10.45
N ILE A 77 2.17 2.58 -11.01
CA ILE A 77 1.75 1.78 -12.18
C ILE A 77 1.28 0.40 -11.71
N HIS A 78 0.22 -0.14 -12.33
CA HIS A 78 -0.29 -1.50 -12.11
C HIS A 78 0.24 -2.44 -13.21
#